data_AF-A0A6L8BFP8-F1
#
_entry.id   AF-A0A6L8BFP8-F1
#
_cell.length_a   1.000
_cell.length_b   1.000
_cell.length_c   1.000
_cell.angle_alpha   90.00
_cell.angle_beta   90.00
_cell.angle_gamma   90.00
#
_symmetry.space_group_name_H-M   'P 1'
#
loop_
_entity.id
_entity.type
_entity.pdbx_description
1 polymer ?
#
loop_
_entity_poly.entity_id
_entity_poly.type
_entity_poly.pdbx_seq_one_letter_code
_entity_poly.pdbx_strand_id
1 'polypeptide(L)'
;MQPYAVTQDVLRTDVAGMPLEWIDYRDAVRLYYMSRVAYVCGSPIYRVRGGWNARTGLRSVVEVNSIIATEGDPGLRERGDAFTPPLNNRTLFKRDANLCMYCAQQFPTRDLTRDHITPFSQGGRDVWTNVVTACRRCNNFKGGRTPEQAGIKLIAVPFTPTYAEYIYLKARRVLADQMEYLLTHFPRTSPLHARLRTHLASGTGVGRFVTPTA
;
A
#
# COMPACT_ATOMS: atom_id res chain seq x y z
N MET A 1 -22.12 -0.32 14.22
CA MET A 1 -20.93 0.11 13.43
C MET A 1 -19.84 0.44 14.43
N GLN A 2 -18.78 -0.37 14.54
CA GLN A 2 -17.68 -0.02 15.44
C GLN A 2 -16.93 1.20 14.87
N PRO A 3 -16.68 2.26 15.65
CA PRO A 3 -15.98 3.42 15.16
C PRO A 3 -14.55 3.02 14.78
N TYR A 4 -14.18 3.20 13.52
CA TYR A 4 -12.77 3.11 13.12
C TYR A 4 -11.98 4.19 13.88
N ALA A 5 -10.74 3.87 14.27
CA ALA A 5 -9.84 4.89 14.79
C ALA A 5 -9.75 6.04 13.77
N VAL A 6 -9.68 7.29 14.24
CA VAL A 6 -9.62 8.53 13.41
C VAL A 6 -8.37 8.60 12.50
N THR A 7 -7.57 7.54 12.49
CA THR A 7 -6.36 7.35 11.70
C THR A 7 -6.56 6.46 10.46
N GLN A 8 -7.78 5.99 10.20
CA GLN A 8 -8.09 5.23 8.98
C GLN A 8 -8.04 6.16 7.76
N ASP A 9 -7.20 5.82 6.79
CA ASP A 9 -7.02 6.57 5.55
C ASP A 9 -8.16 6.26 4.56
N VAL A 10 -8.52 7.25 3.75
CA VAL A 10 -9.47 7.17 2.63
C VAL A 10 -8.69 6.94 1.34
N LEU A 11 -9.16 6.03 0.49
CA LEU A 11 -8.61 5.84 -0.85
C LEU A 11 -9.22 6.87 -1.80
N ARG A 12 -8.39 7.75 -2.38
CA ARG A 12 -8.83 8.69 -3.42
C ARG A 12 -8.61 8.08 -4.79
N THR A 13 -9.60 8.19 -5.67
CA THR A 13 -9.55 7.73 -7.06
C THR A 13 -9.84 8.88 -8.03
N ASP A 14 -9.53 8.68 -9.32
CA ASP A 14 -10.11 9.50 -10.38
C ASP A 14 -11.54 9.04 -10.69
N VAL A 15 -12.21 9.78 -11.57
CA VAL A 15 -13.57 9.46 -12.04
C VAL A 15 -13.64 8.17 -12.85
N ALA A 16 -12.54 7.75 -13.50
CA ALA A 16 -12.45 6.50 -14.23
C ALA A 16 -12.19 5.28 -13.31
N GLY A 17 -12.00 5.53 -12.02
CA GLY A 17 -11.78 4.54 -10.99
C GLY A 17 -10.31 4.25 -10.68
N MET A 18 -9.33 4.90 -11.34
CA MET A 18 -7.92 4.64 -11.04
C MET A 18 -7.56 5.12 -9.62
N PRO A 19 -6.97 4.26 -8.76
CA PRO A 19 -6.56 4.66 -7.42
C PRO A 19 -5.38 5.62 -7.48
N LEU A 20 -5.48 6.79 -6.85
CA LEU A 20 -4.48 7.86 -6.93
C LEU A 20 -3.60 7.92 -5.67
N GLU A 21 -4.22 7.96 -4.49
CA GLU A 21 -3.49 8.10 -3.23
C GLU A 21 -4.33 7.77 -2.00
N TRP A 22 -3.65 7.77 -0.85
CA TRP A 22 -4.28 7.70 0.47
C TRP A 22 -4.32 9.09 1.07
N ILE A 23 -5.50 9.55 1.44
CA ILE A 23 -5.71 10.84 2.10
C ILE A 23 -6.25 10.62 3.51
N ASP A 24 -6.00 11.56 4.40
CA ASP A 24 -6.62 11.53 5.72
C ASP A 24 -8.07 12.04 5.69
N TYR A 25 -8.76 11.93 6.82
CA TYR A 25 -10.16 12.37 6.91
C TYR A 25 -10.32 13.89 6.72
N ARG A 26 -9.30 14.70 7.02
CA ARG A 26 -9.37 16.17 6.91
C ARG A 26 -9.34 16.57 5.45
N ASP A 27 -8.46 15.96 4.67
CA ASP A 27 -8.38 16.16 3.23
C ASP A 27 -9.64 15.64 2.53
N ALA A 28 -10.17 14.48 2.94
CA ALA A 28 -11.44 14.00 2.43
C ALA A 28 -12.58 15.01 2.70
N VAL A 29 -12.71 15.51 3.94
CA VAL A 29 -13.72 16.52 4.29
C VAL A 29 -13.56 17.80 3.47
N ARG A 30 -12.32 18.25 3.21
CA ARG A 30 -12.06 19.41 2.33
C ARG A 30 -12.59 19.16 0.92
N LEU A 31 -12.36 17.98 0.36
CA LEU A 31 -12.84 17.62 -0.98
C LEU A 31 -14.37 17.56 -1.05
N TYR A 32 -15.04 16.99 -0.04
CA TYR A 32 -16.50 17.03 0.06
C TYR A 32 -17.02 18.47 0.13
N TYR A 33 -16.41 19.31 0.96
CA TYR A 33 -16.83 20.70 1.15
C TYR A 33 -16.63 21.56 -0.12
N MET A 34 -15.54 21.31 -0.86
CA MET A 34 -15.26 22.01 -2.12
C MET A 34 -16.07 21.46 -3.30
N SER A 35 -17.03 20.54 -3.08
CA SER A 35 -17.81 19.88 -4.13
C SER A 35 -16.94 19.23 -5.21
N ARG A 36 -15.79 18.67 -4.82
CA ARG A 36 -14.84 18.00 -5.75
C ARG A 36 -15.01 16.49 -5.81
N VAL A 37 -15.87 15.92 -4.97
CA VAL A 37 -16.18 14.49 -4.97
C VAL A 37 -17.23 14.22 -6.03
N ALA A 38 -16.86 13.49 -7.08
CA ALA A 38 -17.74 13.12 -8.18
C ALA A 38 -18.73 12.03 -7.76
N TYR A 39 -18.20 10.99 -7.11
CA TYR A 39 -18.98 9.90 -6.53
C TYR A 39 -18.20 9.25 -5.38
N VAL A 40 -18.93 8.47 -4.57
CA VAL A 40 -18.37 7.72 -3.44
C VAL A 40 -18.55 6.23 -3.68
N CYS A 41 -17.64 5.42 -3.17
CA CYS A 41 -17.81 3.98 -3.11
C CYS A 41 -17.28 3.44 -1.76
N GLY A 42 -17.69 2.21 -1.43
CA GLY A 42 -17.37 1.61 -0.13
C GLY A 42 -18.16 2.22 1.04
N SER A 43 -17.80 1.79 2.24
CA SER A 43 -18.56 2.04 3.46
C SER A 43 -18.29 3.44 4.05
N PRO A 44 -19.27 4.09 4.70
CA PRO A 44 -19.01 5.29 5.50
C PRO A 44 -18.13 4.92 6.72
N ILE A 45 -16.99 5.60 6.85
CA ILE A 45 -16.01 5.34 7.91
C ILE A 45 -15.98 6.44 8.98
N TYR A 46 -16.37 7.67 8.63
CA TYR A 46 -16.48 8.77 9.57
C TYR A 46 -17.75 9.58 9.36
N ARG A 47 -18.26 10.12 10.47
CA ARG A 47 -19.26 11.19 10.46
C ARG A 47 -18.69 12.41 11.17
N VAL A 48 -18.17 13.34 10.38
CA VAL A 48 -17.53 14.56 10.88
C VAL A 48 -18.60 15.62 11.09
N ARG A 49 -18.59 16.26 12.26
CA ARG A 49 -19.56 17.29 12.61
C ARG A 49 -18.85 18.63 12.74
N GLY A 50 -19.27 19.60 11.94
CA GLY A 50 -18.78 20.98 11.97
C GLY A 50 -19.55 21.85 12.98
N GLY A 51 -19.59 23.15 12.68
CA GLY A 51 -20.26 24.17 13.47
C GLY A 51 -21.79 24.11 13.37
N TRP A 52 -22.44 24.87 14.25
CA TRP A 52 -23.87 25.09 14.24
C TRP A 52 -24.18 26.40 13.52
N ASN A 53 -25.14 26.38 12.62
CA ASN A 53 -25.69 27.59 12.03
C ASN A 53 -26.56 28.29 13.08
N ALA A 54 -26.18 29.50 13.51
CA ALA A 54 -26.89 30.22 14.56
C ALA A 54 -28.32 30.64 14.18
N ARG A 55 -28.63 30.77 12.87
CA ARG A 55 -29.97 31.16 12.40
C ARG A 55 -30.90 29.96 12.27
N THR A 56 -30.41 28.86 11.71
CA THR A 56 -31.24 27.68 11.44
C THR A 56 -31.20 26.64 12.56
N GLY A 57 -30.23 26.75 13.48
CA GLY A 57 -29.99 25.74 14.51
C GLY A 57 -29.49 24.40 13.95
N LEU A 58 -29.16 24.30 12.66
CA LEU A 58 -28.67 23.08 12.04
C LEU A 58 -27.15 22.94 12.18
N ARG A 59 -26.68 21.73 12.39
CA ARG A 59 -25.25 21.42 12.45
C ARG A 59 -24.74 20.94 11.10
N SER A 60 -23.60 21.46 10.65
CA SER A 60 -22.91 20.91 9.48
C SER A 60 -22.42 19.50 9.77
N VAL A 61 -22.68 18.57 8.86
CA VAL A 61 -22.27 17.17 8.96
C VAL A 61 -21.72 16.71 7.61
N VAL A 62 -20.57 16.06 7.62
CA VAL A 62 -19.97 15.42 6.45
C VAL A 62 -19.79 13.94 6.78
N GLU A 63 -20.39 13.08 5.97
CA GLU A 63 -20.15 11.65 6.00
C GLU A 63 -19.02 11.32 5.02
N VAL A 64 -17.99 10.62 5.49
CA VAL A 64 -16.79 10.30 4.73
C VAL A 64 -16.76 8.81 4.45
N ASN A 65 -16.78 8.43 3.17
CA ASN A 65 -16.66 7.05 2.72
C ASN A 65 -15.21 6.58 2.68
N SER A 66 -15.02 5.25 2.73
CA SER A 66 -13.71 4.60 2.65
C SER A 66 -13.00 4.87 1.31
N ILE A 67 -13.76 5.15 0.25
CA ILE A 67 -13.25 5.45 -1.08
C ILE A 67 -14.03 6.63 -1.67
N ILE A 68 -13.32 7.61 -2.22
CA ILE A 68 -13.92 8.77 -2.89
C ILE A 68 -13.28 8.99 -4.26
N ALA A 69 -14.10 9.27 -5.28
CA ALA A 69 -13.64 9.65 -6.60
C ALA A 69 -13.72 11.17 -6.77
N THR A 70 -12.66 11.77 -7.31
CA THR A 70 -12.58 13.23 -7.47
C THR A 70 -12.41 13.67 -8.91
N GLU A 71 -13.02 14.81 -9.27
CA GLU A 71 -12.85 15.46 -10.57
C GLU A 71 -11.52 16.21 -10.68
N GLY A 72 -10.99 16.28 -11.90
CA GLY A 72 -9.88 17.19 -12.25
C GLY A 72 -8.47 16.67 -11.94
N ASP A 73 -8.24 15.36 -12.01
CA ASP A 73 -6.89 14.79 -11.86
C ASP A 73 -6.48 13.91 -13.07
N PRO A 74 -6.34 14.51 -14.28
CA PRO A 74 -5.98 13.78 -15.50
C PRO A 74 -4.53 13.27 -15.53
N GLY A 75 -3.67 13.77 -14.62
CA GLY A 75 -2.21 13.63 -14.73
C GLY A 75 -1.65 12.22 -14.58
N LEU A 76 -2.50 11.25 -14.21
CA LEU A 76 -2.09 9.85 -14.03
C LEU A 76 -2.36 8.95 -15.24
N ARG A 77 -3.40 9.23 -16.03
CA ARG A 77 -3.64 8.49 -17.28
C ARG A 77 -2.53 8.76 -18.30
N GLU A 78 -1.93 9.95 -18.28
CA GLU A 78 -0.81 10.32 -19.15
C GLU A 78 0.53 9.65 -18.78
N ARG A 79 0.66 9.11 -17.56
CA ARG A 79 1.89 8.42 -17.09
C ARG A 79 1.85 6.90 -17.30
N GLY A 80 0.84 6.43 -18.05
CA GLY A 80 0.30 5.07 -18.05
C GLY A 80 1.26 3.91 -18.28
N ASP A 81 2.41 4.10 -18.94
CA ASP A 81 3.34 2.99 -19.23
C ASP A 81 4.78 3.22 -18.75
N ALA A 82 5.17 4.46 -18.41
CA ALA A 82 6.55 4.81 -18.03
C ALA A 82 6.75 5.01 -16.52
N PHE A 83 5.70 4.86 -15.71
CA PHE A 83 5.79 5.07 -14.27
C PHE A 83 6.64 3.98 -13.60
N THR A 84 7.83 4.34 -13.13
CA THR A 84 8.60 3.51 -12.20
C THR A 84 8.36 3.98 -10.76
N PRO A 85 7.79 3.16 -9.87
CA PRO A 85 7.52 3.59 -8.51
C PRO A 85 8.80 3.91 -7.73
N PRO A 86 8.80 4.97 -6.90
CA PRO A 86 9.93 5.26 -6.02
C PRO A 86 10.23 4.11 -5.07
N LEU A 87 11.50 3.69 -5.05
CA LEU A 87 11.98 2.59 -4.24
C LEU A 87 12.36 3.05 -2.82
N ASN A 88 11.62 2.58 -1.82
CA ASN A 88 11.93 2.82 -0.40
C ASN A 88 11.75 1.55 0.42
N ASN A 89 12.37 1.49 1.62
CA ASN A 89 12.36 0.26 2.42
C ASN A 89 10.97 -0.13 2.90
N ARG A 90 10.10 0.85 3.19
CA ARG A 90 8.74 0.57 3.66
C ARG A 90 7.93 -0.18 2.61
N THR A 91 7.95 0.29 1.35
CA THR A 91 7.23 -0.36 0.26
C THR A 91 7.91 -1.66 -0.18
N LEU A 92 9.25 -1.72 -0.16
CA LEU A 92 10.01 -2.93 -0.45
C LEU A 92 9.68 -4.07 0.53
N PHE A 93 9.74 -3.79 1.82
CA PHE A 93 9.47 -4.81 2.84
C PHE A 93 8.02 -5.27 2.78
N LYS A 94 7.07 -4.36 2.51
CA LYS A 94 5.66 -4.74 2.30
C LYS A 94 5.43 -5.52 1.01
N ARG A 95 6.18 -5.25 -0.07
CA ARG A 95 6.17 -6.04 -1.31
C ARG A 95 6.51 -7.49 -0.98
N ASP A 96 7.52 -7.70 -0.16
CA ASP A 96 8.02 -9.02 0.22
C ASP A 96 7.32 -9.60 1.47
N ALA A 97 6.19 -9.02 1.92
CA ALA A 97 5.44 -9.44 3.12
C ALA A 97 6.27 -9.53 4.41
N ASN A 98 7.30 -8.68 4.53
CA ASN A 98 8.25 -8.68 5.63
C ASN A 98 9.00 -10.01 5.80
N LEU A 99 9.09 -10.80 4.73
CA LEU A 99 9.87 -12.03 4.68
C LEU A 99 11.31 -11.72 4.25
N CYS A 100 12.27 -12.41 4.86
CA CYS A 100 13.62 -12.47 4.30
C CYS A 100 13.59 -13.33 3.04
N MET A 101 13.96 -12.74 1.90
CA MET A 101 13.92 -13.40 0.59
C MET A 101 14.98 -14.51 0.42
N TYR A 102 15.79 -14.76 1.44
CA TYR A 102 16.78 -15.85 1.47
C TYR A 102 16.38 -17.00 2.40
N CYS A 103 15.91 -16.71 3.62
CA CYS A 103 15.57 -17.75 4.60
C CYS A 103 14.07 -17.99 4.79
N ALA A 104 13.20 -17.26 4.07
CA ALA A 104 11.74 -17.33 4.15
C ALA A 104 11.12 -17.01 5.53
N GLN A 105 11.92 -16.64 6.52
CA GLN A 105 11.41 -16.25 7.84
C GLN A 105 10.86 -14.83 7.80
N GLN A 106 9.80 -14.59 8.59
CA GLN A 106 9.21 -13.27 8.76
C GLN A 106 9.91 -12.51 9.88
N PHE A 107 10.13 -11.21 9.69
CA PHE A 107 10.80 -10.35 10.66
C PHE A 107 10.04 -9.04 10.85
N PRO A 108 10.13 -8.40 12.03
CA PRO A 108 9.68 -7.02 12.19
C PRO A 108 10.52 -6.09 11.31
N THR A 109 9.91 -5.02 10.81
CA THR A 109 10.54 -4.03 9.90
C THR A 109 11.91 -3.54 10.38
N ARG A 110 12.09 -3.37 11.68
CA ARG A 110 13.36 -2.90 12.27
C ARG A 110 14.52 -3.88 12.09
N ASP A 111 14.24 -5.16 11.81
CA ASP A 111 15.25 -6.22 11.67
C ASP A 111 15.50 -6.63 10.22
N LEU A 112 14.82 -5.94 9.31
CA LEU A 112 14.96 -6.10 7.87
C LEU A 112 15.88 -5.02 7.29
N THR A 113 16.62 -5.42 6.27
CA THR A 113 17.48 -4.57 5.47
C THR A 113 17.13 -4.75 4.00
N ARG A 114 17.35 -3.71 3.20
CA ARG A 114 17.39 -3.82 1.74
C ARG A 114 18.71 -4.48 1.36
N ASP A 115 18.66 -5.51 0.54
CA ASP A 115 19.84 -6.11 -0.08
C ASP A 115 19.73 -6.06 -1.61
N HIS A 116 20.86 -5.86 -2.28
CA HIS A 116 20.98 -5.88 -3.73
C HIS A 116 21.40 -7.29 -4.17
N ILE A 117 20.58 -7.94 -5.00
CA ILE A 117 20.84 -9.29 -5.52
C ILE A 117 22.21 -9.31 -6.20
N THR A 118 22.40 -8.46 -7.20
CA THR A 118 23.72 -8.10 -7.69
C THR A 118 24.22 -6.92 -6.86
N PRO A 119 25.32 -7.05 -6.09
CA PRO A 119 25.88 -5.96 -5.30
C PRO A 119 26.36 -4.80 -6.16
N PHE A 120 26.39 -3.57 -5.59
CA PHE A 120 26.95 -2.40 -6.27
C PHE A 120 28.40 -2.60 -6.73
N SER A 121 29.22 -3.28 -5.93
CA SER A 121 30.60 -3.62 -6.26
C SER A 121 30.74 -4.51 -7.50
N GLN A 122 29.64 -5.15 -7.93
CA GLN A 122 29.57 -5.99 -9.13
C GLN A 122 28.65 -5.37 -10.21
N GLY A 123 28.41 -4.06 -10.16
CA GLY A 123 27.61 -3.35 -11.17
C GLY A 123 26.09 -3.41 -10.98
N GLY A 124 25.63 -3.87 -9.81
CA GLY A 124 24.21 -3.85 -9.45
C GLY A 124 23.62 -2.45 -9.37
N ARG A 125 22.32 -2.33 -9.69
CA ARG A 125 21.57 -1.05 -9.64
C ARG A 125 20.54 -1.05 -8.51
N ASP A 126 20.22 0.13 -7.99
CA ASP A 126 19.12 0.32 -7.01
C ASP A 126 17.76 0.36 -7.72
N VAL A 127 17.32 -0.78 -8.24
CA VAL A 127 16.06 -0.95 -8.96
C VAL A 127 15.27 -2.10 -8.38
N TRP A 128 13.93 -2.04 -8.44
CA TRP A 128 13.02 -3.02 -7.83
C TRP A 128 13.36 -4.48 -8.14
N THR A 129 13.78 -4.78 -9.36
CA THR A 129 14.14 -6.14 -9.83
C THR A 129 15.51 -6.60 -9.36
N ASN A 130 16.33 -5.72 -8.78
CA ASN A 130 17.63 -6.06 -8.19
C ASN A 130 17.65 -5.92 -6.67
N VAL A 131 16.57 -5.47 -6.02
CA VAL A 131 16.52 -5.32 -4.57
C VAL A 131 15.47 -6.20 -3.92
N VAL A 132 15.82 -6.73 -2.76
CA VAL A 132 14.97 -7.61 -1.96
C VAL A 132 15.06 -7.26 -0.48
N THR A 133 14.06 -7.73 0.25
CA THR A 133 14.05 -7.74 1.71
C THR A 133 14.94 -8.87 2.23
N ALA A 134 15.86 -8.57 3.13
CA ALA A 134 16.72 -9.55 3.77
C ALA A 134 16.80 -9.29 5.28
N CYS A 135 16.90 -10.34 6.09
CA CYS A 135 17.27 -10.17 7.50
C CYS A 135 18.77 -9.88 7.60
N ARG A 136 19.19 -9.22 8.70
CA ARG A 136 20.61 -8.88 8.91
C ARG A 136 21.56 -10.07 8.78
N ARG A 137 21.16 -11.24 9.30
CA ARG A 137 21.99 -12.47 9.24
C ARG A 137 22.25 -12.90 7.80
N CYS A 138 21.21 -13.04 6.98
CA CYS A 138 21.34 -13.45 5.59
C CYS A 138 22.05 -12.40 4.74
N ASN A 139 21.74 -11.11 4.97
CA ASN A 139 22.39 -10.01 4.27
C ASN A 139 23.91 -9.98 4.56
N ASN A 140 24.30 -10.07 5.83
CA ASN A 140 25.71 -10.12 6.23
C ASN A 140 26.41 -11.38 5.71
N PHE A 141 25.72 -12.53 5.71
CA PHE A 141 26.26 -13.77 5.15
C PHE A 141 26.51 -13.64 3.64
N LYS A 142 25.57 -13.07 2.88
CA LYS A 142 25.76 -12.82 1.45
C LYS A 142 26.92 -11.84 1.22
N GLY A 143 26.91 -10.72 1.94
CA GLY A 143 27.92 -9.67 1.83
C GLY A 143 28.00 -9.10 0.40
N GLY A 144 29.21 -8.79 -0.06
CA GLY A 144 29.48 -8.27 -1.41
C GLY A 144 29.38 -9.30 -2.54
N ARG A 145 28.67 -10.42 -2.33
CA ARG A 145 28.50 -11.51 -3.30
C ARG A 145 27.08 -11.55 -3.86
N THR A 146 26.89 -12.17 -5.03
CA THR A 146 25.54 -12.55 -5.49
C THR A 146 25.00 -13.74 -4.66
N PRO A 147 23.69 -14.03 -4.66
CA PRO A 147 23.15 -15.21 -3.98
C PRO A 147 23.86 -16.50 -4.40
N GLU A 148 24.13 -16.67 -5.69
CA GLU A 148 24.80 -17.83 -6.27
C GLU A 148 26.23 -17.98 -5.73
N GLN A 149 26.99 -16.88 -5.71
CA GLN A 149 28.35 -16.85 -5.14
C GLN A 149 28.37 -17.11 -3.64
N ALA A 150 27.31 -16.74 -2.92
CA ALA A 150 27.16 -17.00 -1.50
C ALA A 150 26.59 -18.39 -1.18
N GLY A 151 26.14 -19.15 -2.20
CA GLY A 151 25.50 -20.45 -2.00
C GLY A 151 24.10 -20.38 -1.37
N ILE A 152 23.40 -19.25 -1.51
CA ILE A 152 22.03 -19.06 -1.03
C ILE A 152 21.09 -18.79 -2.20
N LYS A 153 19.82 -19.16 -2.05
CA LYS A 153 18.81 -19.00 -3.11
C LYS A 153 17.79 -17.94 -2.72
N LEU A 154 17.28 -17.24 -3.73
CA LEU A 154 16.09 -16.43 -3.58
C LEU A 154 14.85 -17.32 -3.54
N ILE A 155 13.92 -16.99 -2.66
CA ILE A 155 12.65 -17.73 -2.52
C ILE A 155 11.59 -17.29 -3.54
N ALA A 156 11.76 -16.10 -4.14
CA ALA A 156 10.93 -15.62 -5.24
C ALA A 156 11.68 -14.61 -6.09
N VAL A 157 11.22 -14.41 -7.34
CA VAL A 157 11.75 -13.41 -8.26
C VAL A 157 11.21 -12.02 -7.90
N PRO A 158 12.06 -11.01 -7.67
CA PRO A 158 11.59 -9.64 -7.42
C PRO A 158 10.98 -9.04 -8.67
N PHE A 159 10.00 -8.17 -8.48
CA PHE A 159 9.28 -7.49 -9.56
C PHE A 159 9.15 -6.00 -9.24
N THR A 160 8.90 -5.21 -10.30
CA THR A 160 8.53 -3.79 -10.20
C THR A 160 7.00 -3.71 -10.01
N PRO A 161 6.50 -3.12 -8.92
CA PRO A 161 5.06 -2.94 -8.73
C PRO A 161 4.46 -2.04 -9.79
N THR A 162 3.22 -2.32 -10.20
CA THR A 162 2.43 -1.36 -10.99
C THR A 162 2.05 -0.14 -10.14
N TYR A 163 1.47 0.88 -10.77
CA TYR A 163 1.00 2.06 -10.05
C TYR A 163 -0.03 1.71 -8.96
N ALA A 164 -1.07 0.95 -9.30
CA ALA A 164 -2.11 0.55 -8.35
C ALA A 164 -1.55 -0.31 -7.21
N GLU A 165 -0.64 -1.23 -7.52
CA GLU A 165 0.08 -2.02 -6.52
C GLU A 165 0.93 -1.14 -5.59
N TYR A 166 1.59 -0.13 -6.16
CA TYR A 166 2.36 0.82 -5.37
C TYR A 166 1.47 1.65 -4.43
N ILE A 167 0.27 2.05 -4.87
CA ILE A 167 -0.71 2.68 -3.96
C ILE A 167 -1.01 1.75 -2.79
N TYR A 168 -1.29 0.48 -3.04
CA TYR A 168 -1.47 -0.51 -1.97
C TYR A 168 -0.23 -0.62 -1.05
N LEU A 169 0.98 -0.64 -1.60
CA LEU A 169 2.20 -0.72 -0.81
C LEU A 169 2.41 0.52 0.08
N LYS A 170 1.91 1.70 -0.33
CA LYS A 170 1.90 2.92 0.50
C LYS A 170 0.90 2.85 1.66
N ALA A 171 -0.16 2.06 1.57
CA ALA A 171 -1.20 2.04 2.58
C ALA A 171 -0.68 1.66 3.98
N ARG A 172 -1.18 2.32 5.03
CA ARG A 172 -0.91 1.95 6.42
C ARG A 172 -1.81 0.81 6.87
N ARG A 173 -3.11 0.96 6.63
CA ARG A 173 -4.16 -0.02 6.91
C ARG A 173 -5.17 0.03 5.78
N VAL A 174 -5.50 -1.14 5.24
CA VAL A 174 -6.43 -1.27 4.10
C VAL A 174 -7.68 -1.98 4.59
N LEU A 175 -8.83 -1.35 4.42
CA LEU A 175 -10.12 -1.97 4.72
C LEU A 175 -10.48 -3.04 3.67
N ALA A 176 -11.43 -3.91 3.99
CA ALA A 176 -11.83 -5.00 3.08
C ALA A 176 -12.36 -4.47 1.74
N ASP A 177 -13.26 -3.48 1.79
CA ASP A 177 -13.82 -2.82 0.60
C ASP A 177 -12.75 -2.08 -0.23
N GLN A 178 -11.82 -1.39 0.44
CA GLN A 178 -10.67 -0.76 -0.21
C GLN A 178 -9.76 -1.81 -0.89
N MET A 179 -9.57 -2.97 -0.27
CA MET A 179 -8.76 -4.06 -0.84
C MET A 179 -9.45 -4.66 -2.06
N GLU A 180 -10.74 -4.97 -1.96
CA GLU A 180 -11.55 -5.48 -3.07
C GLU A 180 -11.47 -4.52 -4.27
N TYR A 181 -11.62 -3.21 -4.01
CA TYR A 181 -11.47 -2.18 -5.02
C TYR A 181 -10.10 -2.24 -5.70
N LEU A 182 -9.02 -2.20 -4.91
CA LEU A 182 -7.64 -2.20 -5.42
C LEU A 182 -7.32 -3.44 -6.27
N LEU A 183 -7.81 -4.62 -5.88
CA LEU A 183 -7.56 -5.87 -6.62
C LEU A 183 -8.10 -5.85 -8.04
N THR A 184 -9.16 -5.08 -8.32
CA THR A 184 -9.68 -4.94 -9.69
C THR A 184 -8.68 -4.24 -10.63
N HIS A 185 -7.73 -3.48 -10.07
CA HIS A 185 -6.69 -2.76 -10.80
C HIS A 185 -5.33 -3.48 -10.82
N PHE A 186 -5.22 -4.66 -10.20
CA PHE A 186 -3.95 -5.42 -10.18
C PHE A 186 -3.93 -6.44 -11.32
N PRO A 187 -2.83 -6.56 -12.09
CA PRO A 187 -2.68 -7.63 -13.07
C PRO A 187 -2.91 -9.00 -12.41
N ARG A 188 -3.67 -9.87 -13.06
CA ARG A 188 -3.95 -11.23 -12.53
C ARG A 188 -2.69 -12.08 -12.38
N THR A 189 -1.64 -11.76 -13.14
CA THR A 189 -0.31 -12.40 -13.08
C THR A 189 0.56 -11.87 -11.95
N SER A 190 0.15 -10.80 -11.27
CA SER A 190 0.93 -10.20 -10.19
C SER A 190 1.06 -11.11 -8.97
N PRO A 191 2.27 -11.26 -8.40
CA PRO A 191 2.45 -11.93 -7.12
C PRO A 191 1.62 -11.31 -5.98
N LEU A 192 1.37 -9.99 -6.01
CA LEU A 192 0.54 -9.33 -5.01
C LEU A 192 -0.93 -9.73 -5.13
N HIS A 193 -1.43 -9.84 -6.36
CA HIS A 193 -2.81 -10.28 -6.60
C HIS A 193 -3.02 -11.68 -6.02
N ALA A 194 -2.15 -12.63 -6.36
CA ALA A 194 -2.24 -14.00 -5.87
C ALA A 194 -2.21 -14.08 -4.32
N ARG A 195 -1.30 -13.33 -3.68
CA ARG A 195 -1.18 -13.30 -2.22
C ARG A 195 -2.42 -12.72 -1.54
N LEU A 196 -2.89 -11.57 -2.01
CA LEU A 196 -3.97 -10.82 -1.36
C LEU A 196 -5.34 -11.46 -1.54
N ARG A 197 -5.58 -12.12 -2.68
CA ARG A 197 -6.84 -12.83 -2.93
C ARG A 197 -7.04 -13.97 -1.94
N THR A 198 -5.98 -14.68 -1.57
CA THR A 198 -5.98 -15.74 -0.55
C THR A 198 -6.30 -15.18 0.85
N HIS A 199 -5.82 -13.98 1.18
CA HIS A 199 -6.13 -13.33 2.45
C HIS A 199 -7.60 -12.88 2.56
N LEU A 200 -8.18 -12.34 1.49
CA LEU A 200 -9.60 -12.00 1.48
C LEU A 200 -10.49 -13.24 1.65
N ALA A 201 -10.17 -14.33 0.94
CA ALA A 201 -10.94 -15.57 1.02
C ALA A 201 -10.90 -16.27 2.40
N SER A 202 -9.84 -16.03 3.20
CA SER A 202 -9.67 -16.63 4.52
C SER A 202 -10.31 -15.83 5.67
N GLY A 203 -10.91 -14.66 5.40
CA GLY A 203 -11.58 -13.84 6.42
C GLY A 203 -10.67 -13.26 7.51
N THR A 204 -9.36 -13.45 7.39
CA THR A 204 -8.37 -12.87 8.31
C THR A 204 -8.13 -11.42 7.93
N GLY A 205 -8.80 -10.50 8.64
CA GLY A 205 -8.73 -9.08 8.36
C GLY A 205 -7.30 -8.56 8.21
N VAL A 206 -7.06 -7.79 7.15
CA VAL A 206 -5.80 -7.09 6.86
C VAL A 206 -5.56 -6.05 7.96
N GLY A 207 -4.93 -6.45 9.07
CA GLY A 207 -4.69 -5.51 10.17
C GLY A 207 -4.21 -6.05 11.50
N ARG A 208 -4.19 -7.37 11.75
CA ARG A 208 -3.49 -7.91 12.93
C ARG A 208 -2.13 -8.46 12.53
N PHE A 209 -1.14 -7.59 12.51
CA PHE A 209 0.19 -7.99 12.96
C PHE A 209 0.00 -8.41 14.42
N VAL A 210 -0.08 -9.71 14.66
CA VAL A 210 0.05 -10.26 16.01
C VAL A 210 1.46 -9.91 16.44
N THR A 211 1.59 -8.89 17.30
CA THR A 211 2.79 -8.75 18.12
C THR A 211 2.93 -10.04 18.91
N PRO A 212 4.05 -10.77 18.86
CA PRO A 212 4.29 -11.83 19.81
C PRO A 212 4.27 -11.17 21.19
N THR A 213 3.29 -11.53 22.01
CA THR A 213 3.35 -11.27 23.45
C THR A 213 4.61 -11.97 23.97
N ALA A 214 5.37 -11.24 24.80
CA ALA A 214 6.50 -11.78 25.54
C ALA A 214 6.08 -12.96 26.42
#